data_AF-K1YK38-F1
#
_entry.id   AF-K1YK38-F1
#
_cell.length_a   1.000
_cell.length_b   1.000
_cell.length_c   1.000
_cell.angle_alpha   90.00
_cell.angle_beta   90.00
_cell.angle_gamma   90.00
#
_symmetry.space_group_name_H-M   'P 1'
#
loop_
_entity.id
_entity.type
_entity.pdbx_description
1 polymer ?
#
loop_
_entity_poly.entity_id
_entity_poly.type
_entity_poly.pdbx_seq_one_letter_code
_entity_poly.pdbx_strand_id
1 'polypeptide(L)'
;MVEGIKFAGQQLQPVLDFIAKITAEVGLTKQDLHTNLTEKETLLRATEKEVDAFIATKSDEWIFGSVKKTRQERVALLDKFSEAIAELLKAKEIAEDIQKIILGRVKTYVEKYITLGILDKEQRLDGRSLFEVRDLNVEVGLLPRTHGTGLFQRGDTQVLSIVTLGSPGDVQTLDTMEEEGTKRYMHHYSDTPATYGETGPLRGPGNRAIGHGALA
;
A
#
# COMPACT_ATOMS: atom_id res chain seq x y z
N MET A 1 23.04 7.58 6.62
CA MET A 1 21.55 7.48 6.66
C MET A 1 21.05 6.86 7.96
N VAL A 2 21.42 5.59 8.27
CA VAL A 2 20.96 4.90 9.50
C VAL A 2 21.31 5.66 10.79
N GLU A 3 22.52 6.20 10.89
CA GLU A 3 22.93 7.02 12.05
C GLU A 3 22.09 8.28 12.21
N GLY A 4 21.71 8.94 11.11
CA GLY A 4 20.83 10.10 11.15
C GLY A 4 19.43 9.77 11.68
N ILE A 5 18.89 8.60 11.31
CA ILE A 5 17.61 8.10 11.84
C ILE A 5 17.72 7.84 13.35
N LYS A 6 18.80 7.20 13.79
CA LYS A 6 19.05 6.94 15.22
C LYS A 6 19.19 8.24 16.01
N PHE A 7 19.94 9.20 15.47
CA PHE A 7 20.10 10.52 16.06
C PHE A 7 18.76 11.24 16.19
N ALA A 8 17.96 11.29 15.12
CA ALA A 8 16.63 11.90 15.15
C ALA A 8 15.72 11.22 16.19
N GLY A 9 15.75 9.89 16.29
CA GLY A 9 15.01 9.15 17.31
C GLY A 9 15.41 9.53 18.74
N GLN A 10 16.70 9.74 19.00
CA GLN A 10 17.19 10.22 20.29
C GLN A 10 16.73 11.66 20.57
N GLN A 11 16.77 12.54 19.56
CA GLN A 11 16.35 13.95 19.69
C GLN A 11 14.83 14.12 19.80
N LEU A 12 14.04 13.09 19.44
CA LEU A 12 12.59 13.10 19.60
C LEU A 12 12.17 12.87 21.06
N GLN A 13 13.04 12.28 21.90
CA GLN A 13 12.70 11.91 23.28
C GLN A 13 12.17 13.08 24.12
N PRO A 14 12.80 14.29 24.13
CA PRO A 14 12.28 15.41 24.92
C PRO A 14 10.87 15.86 24.50
N VAL A 15 10.54 15.73 23.21
CA VAL A 15 9.20 16.06 22.69
C VAL A 15 8.18 15.03 23.19
N LEU A 16 8.55 13.75 23.18
CA LEU A 16 7.69 12.69 23.72
C LEU A 16 7.47 12.85 25.23
N ASP A 17 8.52 13.19 25.98
CA ASP A 17 8.43 13.44 27.42
C ASP A 17 7.52 14.63 27.72
N PHE A 18 7.61 15.69 26.90
CA PHE A 18 6.73 16.85 27.00
C PHE A 18 5.27 16.51 26.71
N ILE A 19 4.98 15.77 25.64
CA ILE A 19 3.63 15.31 25.32
C ILE A 19 3.09 14.40 26.43
N ALA A 20 3.92 13.49 26.97
CA ALA A 20 3.54 12.61 28.06
C ALA A 20 3.19 13.38 29.34
N LYS A 21 3.97 14.43 29.66
CA LYS A 21 3.68 15.34 30.77
C LYS A 21 2.33 16.04 30.59
N ILE A 22 2.07 16.62 29.42
CA ILE A 22 0.77 17.26 29.12
C ILE A 22 -0.38 16.25 29.23
N THR A 23 -0.18 15.04 28.70
CA THR A 23 -1.19 13.98 28.76
C THR A 23 -1.47 13.56 30.20
N ALA A 24 -0.48 13.60 31.10
CA ALA A 24 -0.68 13.31 32.52
C ALA A 24 -1.41 14.44 33.27
N GLU A 25 -1.13 15.70 32.92
CA GLU A 25 -1.72 16.87 33.59
C GLU A 25 -3.16 17.17 33.14
N VAL A 26 -3.43 17.06 31.83
CA VAL A 26 -4.71 17.50 31.23
C VAL A 26 -5.28 16.50 30.21
N GLY A 27 -4.72 15.29 30.14
CA GLY A 27 -5.19 14.27 29.20
C GLY A 27 -6.59 13.74 29.55
N LEU A 28 -7.32 13.36 28.51
CA LEU A 28 -8.61 12.71 28.64
C LEU A 28 -8.43 11.25 29.08
N THR A 29 -9.45 10.69 29.73
CA THR A 29 -9.48 9.27 30.07
C THR A 29 -9.41 8.43 28.79
N LYS A 30 -8.40 7.55 28.71
CA LYS A 30 -8.26 6.64 27.58
C LYS A 30 -9.47 5.71 27.54
N GLN A 31 -10.07 5.58 26.36
CA GLN A 31 -11.12 4.60 26.13
C GLN A 31 -10.50 3.21 26.11
N ASP A 32 -11.05 2.30 26.91
CA ASP A 32 -10.67 0.90 26.90
C ASP A 32 -11.47 0.16 25.82
N LEU A 33 -10.76 -0.31 24.79
CA LEU A 33 -11.33 -1.02 23.64
C LEU A 33 -11.60 -2.51 23.92
N HIS A 34 -11.38 -2.98 25.14
CA HIS A 34 -11.51 -4.40 25.50
C HIS A 34 -12.54 -4.69 26.60
N THR A 35 -12.93 -3.72 27.43
CA THR A 35 -13.78 -3.98 28.60
C THR A 35 -15.28 -3.73 28.41
N ASN A 36 -15.69 -3.03 27.35
CA ASN A 36 -17.11 -2.76 27.04
C ASN A 36 -17.51 -3.27 25.66
N LEU A 37 -17.21 -4.54 25.38
CA LEU A 37 -17.56 -5.14 24.09
C LEU A 37 -19.08 -5.30 24.00
N THR A 38 -19.66 -4.68 22.98
CA THR A 38 -21.06 -4.93 22.63
C THR A 38 -21.22 -6.40 22.20
N GLU A 39 -22.40 -7.00 22.34
CA GLU A 39 -22.69 -8.35 21.82
C GLU A 39 -22.33 -8.50 20.33
N LYS A 40 -22.43 -7.41 19.56
CA LYS A 40 -21.97 -7.35 18.16
C LYS A 40 -20.45 -7.50 18.01
N GLU A 41 -19.67 -6.93 18.92
CA GLU A 41 -18.20 -6.95 18.86
C GLU A 41 -17.63 -8.27 19.36
N THR A 42 -18.27 -8.91 20.35
CA THR A 42 -17.93 -10.27 20.77
C THR A 42 -18.22 -11.27 19.65
N LEU A 43 -19.38 -11.14 18.99
CA LEU A 43 -19.74 -11.95 17.82
C LEU A 43 -18.79 -11.71 16.64
N LEU A 44 -18.43 -10.44 16.37
CA LEU A 44 -17.43 -10.10 15.35
C LEU A 44 -16.10 -10.79 15.63
N ARG A 45 -15.53 -10.63 16.83
CA ARG A 45 -14.25 -11.25 17.20
C ARG A 45 -14.28 -12.78 17.15
N ALA A 46 -15.40 -13.40 17.55
CA ALA A 46 -15.58 -14.84 17.42
C ALA A 46 -15.56 -15.26 15.94
N THR A 47 -16.30 -14.55 15.10
CA THR A 47 -16.35 -14.81 13.66
C THR A 47 -14.98 -14.56 13.00
N GLU A 48 -14.24 -13.52 13.40
CA GLU A 48 -12.88 -13.26 12.92
C GLU A 48 -11.94 -14.43 13.20
N LYS A 49 -12.02 -15.05 14.40
CA LYS A 49 -11.23 -16.24 14.72
C LYS A 49 -11.59 -17.44 13.85
N GLU A 50 -12.86 -17.62 13.55
CA GLU A 50 -13.31 -18.70 12.67
C GLU A 50 -12.83 -18.49 11.22
N VAL A 51 -12.93 -17.26 10.72
CA VAL A 51 -12.44 -16.88 9.38
C VAL A 51 -10.92 -17.05 9.33
N ASP A 52 -10.20 -16.64 10.37
CA ASP A 52 -8.76 -16.84 10.49
C ASP A 52 -8.39 -18.33 10.44
N ALA A 53 -9.12 -19.19 11.16
CA ALA A 53 -8.91 -20.64 11.14
C ALA A 53 -9.27 -21.28 9.77
N PHE A 54 -10.30 -20.78 9.10
CA PHE A 54 -10.65 -21.20 7.75
C PHE A 54 -9.54 -20.84 6.74
N ILE A 55 -9.03 -19.60 6.79
CA ILE A 55 -7.95 -19.16 5.93
C ILE A 55 -6.67 -19.94 6.22
N ALA A 56 -6.34 -20.20 7.49
CA ALA A 56 -5.21 -21.07 7.86
C ALA A 56 -5.30 -22.43 7.14
N THR A 57 -6.46 -23.07 7.20
CA THR A 57 -6.68 -24.40 6.60
C THR A 57 -6.53 -24.38 5.08
N LYS A 58 -6.91 -23.28 4.43
CA LYS A 58 -6.84 -23.12 2.96
C LYS A 58 -5.56 -22.43 2.47
N SER A 59 -4.73 -21.92 3.38
CA SER A 59 -3.58 -21.10 3.05
C SER A 59 -2.56 -21.86 2.19
N ASP A 60 -2.16 -23.06 2.58
CA ASP A 60 -1.19 -23.85 1.83
C ASP A 60 -1.66 -24.18 0.42
N GLU A 61 -2.90 -24.63 0.29
CA GLU A 61 -3.50 -25.03 -0.99
C GLU A 61 -3.72 -23.83 -1.91
N TRP A 62 -4.36 -22.77 -1.42
CA TRP A 62 -4.81 -21.66 -2.27
C TRP A 62 -3.75 -20.58 -2.43
N ILE A 63 -2.98 -20.27 -1.39
CA ILE A 63 -1.94 -19.23 -1.41
C ILE A 63 -0.63 -19.77 -2.00
N PHE A 64 -0.24 -21.01 -1.69
CA PHE A 64 1.05 -21.58 -2.13
C PHE A 64 0.94 -22.75 -3.12
N GLY A 65 -0.25 -23.30 -3.39
CA GLY A 65 -0.41 -24.41 -4.35
C GLY A 65 -0.18 -24.03 -5.83
N SER A 66 -0.07 -22.73 -6.14
CA SER A 66 0.29 -22.24 -7.47
C SER A 66 1.08 -20.94 -7.37
N VAL A 67 1.93 -20.67 -8.36
CA VAL A 67 2.67 -19.41 -8.45
C VAL A 67 1.76 -18.32 -9.04
N LYS A 68 1.67 -17.16 -8.36
CA LYS A 68 0.90 -15.99 -8.80
C LYS A 68 1.83 -14.89 -9.29
N LYS A 69 2.22 -14.94 -10.56
CA LYS A 69 3.15 -13.97 -11.16
C LYS A 69 2.48 -12.62 -11.38
N THR A 70 1.28 -12.61 -11.94
CA THR A 70 0.61 -11.37 -12.36
C THR A 70 -0.25 -10.76 -11.25
N ARG A 71 -0.50 -9.44 -11.33
CA ARG A 71 -1.47 -8.77 -10.44
C ARG A 71 -2.87 -9.39 -10.55
N GLN A 72 -3.31 -9.78 -11.75
CA GLN A 72 -4.64 -10.34 -11.98
C GLN A 72 -4.83 -11.66 -11.23
N GLU A 73 -3.82 -12.55 -11.25
CA GLU A 73 -3.86 -13.81 -10.47
C GLU A 73 -3.96 -13.57 -8.97
N ARG A 74 -3.29 -12.52 -8.46
CA ARG A 74 -3.35 -12.13 -7.04
C ARG A 74 -4.72 -11.56 -6.66
N VAL A 75 -5.37 -10.82 -7.56
CA VAL A 75 -6.73 -10.30 -7.34
C VAL A 75 -7.74 -11.46 -7.36
N ALA A 76 -7.64 -12.37 -8.33
CA ALA A 76 -8.50 -13.55 -8.41
C ALA A 76 -8.39 -14.46 -7.17
N LEU A 77 -7.20 -14.53 -6.55
CA LEU A 77 -7.02 -15.22 -5.27
C LEU A 77 -7.85 -14.57 -4.14
N LEU A 78 -7.82 -13.24 -4.05
CA LEU A 78 -8.60 -12.51 -3.05
C LEU A 78 -10.10 -12.63 -3.30
N ASP A 79 -10.53 -12.61 -4.56
CA ASP A 79 -11.93 -12.82 -4.93
C ASP A 79 -12.40 -14.22 -4.51
N LYS A 80 -11.59 -15.26 -4.79
CA LYS A 80 -11.86 -16.64 -4.36
C LYS A 80 -12.00 -16.76 -2.84
N PHE A 81 -11.13 -16.10 -2.07
CA PHE A 81 -11.26 -16.07 -0.60
C PHE A 81 -12.52 -15.31 -0.15
N SER A 82 -12.84 -14.20 -0.81
CA SER A 82 -14.00 -13.39 -0.50
C SER A 82 -15.31 -14.15 -0.74
N GLU A 83 -15.41 -14.89 -1.84
CA GLU A 83 -16.54 -15.76 -2.15
C GLU A 83 -16.70 -16.88 -1.12
N ALA A 84 -15.62 -17.61 -0.81
CA ALA A 84 -15.66 -18.70 0.15
C ALA A 84 -16.01 -18.23 1.57
N ILE A 85 -15.50 -17.05 1.97
CA ILE A 85 -15.85 -16.44 3.26
C ILE A 85 -17.30 -15.98 3.25
N ALA A 86 -17.79 -15.39 2.16
CA ALA A 86 -19.20 -15.01 2.04
C ALA A 86 -20.15 -16.21 2.17
N GLU A 87 -19.80 -17.35 1.56
CA GLU A 87 -20.57 -18.60 1.71
C GLU A 87 -20.56 -19.13 3.15
N LEU A 88 -19.40 -19.14 3.81
CA LEU A 88 -19.28 -19.54 5.21
C LEU A 88 -20.15 -18.67 6.13
N LEU A 89 -20.11 -17.35 5.92
CA LEU A 89 -20.87 -16.38 6.70
C LEU A 89 -22.38 -16.53 6.49
N LYS A 90 -22.82 -16.80 5.25
CA LYS A 90 -24.23 -17.07 4.92
C LYS A 90 -24.71 -18.38 5.52
N ALA A 91 -23.92 -19.45 5.47
CA ALA A 91 -24.28 -20.75 6.02
C ALA A 91 -24.48 -20.72 7.54
N LYS A 92 -23.85 -19.77 8.24
CA LYS A 92 -23.98 -19.58 9.69
C LYS A 92 -24.99 -18.51 10.10
N GLU A 93 -25.76 -17.97 9.16
CA GLU A 93 -26.80 -16.95 9.40
C GLU A 93 -26.29 -15.72 10.17
N ILE A 94 -25.05 -15.30 9.91
CA ILE A 94 -24.45 -14.15 10.59
C ILE A 94 -25.10 -12.85 10.10
N ALA A 95 -25.30 -11.88 10.99
CA ALA A 95 -25.89 -10.59 10.65
C ALA A 95 -25.13 -9.87 9.51
N GLU A 96 -25.87 -9.28 8.57
CA GLU A 96 -25.34 -8.65 7.35
C GLU A 96 -24.30 -7.55 7.63
N ASP A 97 -24.48 -6.80 8.72
CA ASP A 97 -23.54 -5.76 9.17
C ASP A 97 -22.15 -6.34 9.45
N ILE A 98 -22.09 -7.50 10.12
CA ILE A 98 -20.84 -8.18 10.46
C ILE A 98 -20.22 -8.79 9.21
N GLN A 99 -21.05 -9.32 8.29
CA GLN A 99 -20.55 -9.84 7.02
C GLN A 99 -19.82 -8.77 6.22
N LYS A 100 -20.40 -7.56 6.12
CA LYS A 100 -19.76 -6.43 5.41
C LYS A 100 -18.40 -6.05 6.03
N ILE A 101 -18.31 -6.04 7.36
CA ILE A 101 -17.05 -5.74 8.06
C ILE A 101 -15.99 -6.79 7.75
N ILE A 102 -16.34 -8.08 7.84
CA ILE A 102 -15.40 -9.17 7.61
C ILE A 102 -14.95 -9.23 6.14
N LEU A 103 -15.90 -9.09 5.20
CA LEU A 103 -15.61 -9.06 3.77
C LEU A 103 -14.70 -7.88 3.42
N GLY A 104 -14.89 -6.72 4.06
CA GLY A 104 -13.98 -5.58 3.92
C GLY A 104 -12.57 -5.80 4.47
N ARG A 105 -12.37 -6.82 5.32
CA ARG A 105 -11.09 -7.15 5.98
C ARG A 105 -10.41 -8.41 5.42
N VAL A 106 -11.00 -9.10 4.44
CA VAL A 106 -10.46 -10.35 3.87
C VAL A 106 -9.00 -10.21 3.45
N LYS A 107 -8.66 -9.09 2.79
CA LYS A 107 -7.29 -8.80 2.38
C LYS A 107 -6.30 -8.87 3.55
N THR A 108 -6.65 -8.28 4.70
CA THR A 108 -5.80 -8.25 5.89
C THR A 108 -5.59 -9.66 6.46
N TYR A 109 -6.64 -10.47 6.51
CA TYR A 109 -6.52 -11.85 7.00
C TYR A 109 -5.68 -12.71 6.06
N VAL A 110 -5.86 -12.59 4.74
CA VAL A 110 -5.05 -13.32 3.76
C VAL A 110 -3.59 -12.85 3.78
N GLU A 111 -3.34 -11.55 3.92
CA GLU A 111 -2.00 -10.96 4.01
C GLU A 111 -1.19 -11.50 5.19
N LYS A 112 -1.83 -11.75 6.34
CA LYS A 112 -1.21 -12.40 7.49
C LYS A 112 -0.61 -13.77 7.11
N TYR A 113 -1.37 -14.62 6.42
CA TYR A 113 -0.90 -15.95 6.03
C TYR A 113 0.09 -15.93 4.86
N ILE A 114 -0.02 -14.96 3.95
CA ILE A 114 1.01 -14.69 2.95
C ILE A 114 2.34 -14.37 3.66
N THR A 115 2.30 -13.47 4.64
CA THR A 115 3.50 -13.03 5.37
C THR A 115 4.13 -14.19 6.15
N LEU A 116 3.33 -14.98 6.87
CA LEU A 116 3.80 -16.18 7.57
C LEU A 116 4.45 -17.16 6.60
N GLY A 117 3.79 -17.49 5.48
CA GLY A 117 4.37 -18.42 4.52
C GLY A 117 5.63 -17.89 3.82
N ILE A 118 5.78 -16.57 3.63
CA ILE A 118 7.04 -15.98 3.13
C ILE A 118 8.16 -16.16 4.16
N LEU A 119 7.88 -15.99 5.45
CA LEU A 119 8.88 -16.18 6.51
C LEU A 119 9.26 -17.65 6.67
N ASP A 120 8.30 -18.57 6.59
CA ASP A 120 8.52 -19.99 6.81
C ASP A 120 9.16 -20.70 5.60
N LYS A 121 8.75 -20.31 4.38
CA LYS A 121 9.16 -20.97 3.13
C LYS A 121 10.24 -20.19 2.37
N GLU A 122 10.61 -19.00 2.85
CA GLU A 122 11.54 -18.05 2.20
C GLU A 122 11.20 -17.73 0.73
N GLN A 123 9.93 -17.91 0.35
CA GLN A 123 9.47 -17.79 -1.03
C GLN A 123 8.26 -16.85 -1.13
N ARG A 124 8.33 -15.96 -2.13
CA ARG A 124 7.26 -15.01 -2.44
C ARG A 124 6.16 -15.66 -3.28
N LEU A 125 4.98 -15.03 -3.29
CA LEU A 125 3.80 -15.48 -4.06
C LEU A 125 4.05 -15.67 -5.55
N ASP A 126 4.94 -14.88 -6.13
CA ASP A 126 5.32 -14.93 -7.54
C ASP A 126 6.47 -15.92 -7.81
N GLY A 127 6.82 -16.75 -6.81
CA GLY A 127 7.81 -17.81 -6.90
C GLY A 127 9.24 -17.35 -6.66
N ARG A 128 9.46 -16.04 -6.55
CA ARG A 128 10.77 -15.44 -6.35
C ARG A 128 11.32 -15.67 -4.95
N SER A 129 12.64 -15.72 -4.84
CA SER A 129 13.31 -15.64 -3.53
C SER A 129 13.16 -14.24 -2.91
N LEU A 130 13.55 -14.11 -1.63
CA LEU A 130 13.52 -12.82 -0.92
C LEU A 130 14.43 -11.75 -1.56
N PHE A 131 15.51 -12.17 -2.21
CA PHE A 131 16.53 -11.28 -2.78
C PHE A 131 16.40 -11.09 -4.29
N GLU A 132 15.52 -11.85 -4.94
CA GLU A 132 15.36 -11.82 -6.38
C GLU A 132 14.51 -10.64 -6.82
N VAL A 133 15.05 -9.84 -7.73
CA VAL A 133 14.37 -8.71 -8.37
C VAL A 133 13.57 -9.23 -9.57
N ARG A 134 12.40 -8.62 -9.86
CA ARG A 134 11.63 -8.92 -11.08
C ARG A 134 12.44 -8.55 -12.32
N ASP A 135 12.09 -9.18 -13.44
CA ASP A 135 12.68 -8.89 -14.75
C ASP A 135 12.68 -7.39 -15.06
N LEU A 136 13.83 -6.93 -15.57
CA LEU A 136 14.07 -5.54 -15.93
C LEU A 136 14.11 -5.41 -17.46
N ASN A 137 13.38 -4.43 -17.99
CA ASN A 137 13.47 -4.02 -19.39
C ASN A 137 13.68 -2.50 -19.45
N VAL A 138 14.57 -2.07 -20.34
CA VAL A 138 14.97 -0.66 -20.48
C VAL A 138 15.12 -0.33 -21.94
N GLU A 139 14.46 0.74 -22.37
CA GLU A 139 14.56 1.28 -23.72
C GLU A 139 14.70 2.81 -23.66
N VAL A 140 15.41 3.39 -24.62
CA VAL A 140 15.64 4.85 -24.72
C VAL A 140 15.33 5.34 -26.12
N GLY A 141 14.94 6.61 -26.25
CA GLY A 141 14.67 7.21 -27.57
C GLY A 141 13.40 6.69 -28.26
N LEU A 142 12.38 6.27 -27.50
CA LEU A 142 11.11 5.75 -28.04
C LEU A 142 10.32 6.82 -28.82
N LEU A 143 10.30 8.06 -28.32
CA LEU A 143 9.49 9.12 -28.94
C LEU A 143 10.36 9.99 -29.86
N PRO A 144 9.95 10.20 -31.12
CA PRO A 144 10.81 10.79 -32.15
C PRO A 144 11.03 12.31 -32.00
N ARG A 145 10.18 13.02 -31.24
CA ARG A 145 10.18 14.50 -31.17
C ARG A 145 10.60 15.07 -29.82
N THR A 146 10.73 14.24 -28.79
CA THR A 146 11.11 14.67 -27.45
C THR A 146 12.63 14.84 -27.35
N HIS A 147 13.12 15.74 -26.49
CA HIS A 147 14.56 15.88 -26.26
C HIS A 147 15.20 14.58 -25.74
N GLY A 148 14.47 13.82 -24.93
CA GLY A 148 14.85 12.47 -24.56
C GLY A 148 13.69 11.69 -23.96
N THR A 149 13.79 10.37 -24.06
CA THR A 149 12.82 9.42 -23.49
C THR A 149 13.52 8.20 -22.94
N GLY A 150 12.94 7.65 -21.86
CA GLY A 150 13.33 6.37 -21.30
C GLY A 150 12.09 5.60 -20.86
N LEU A 151 11.95 4.36 -21.31
CA LEU A 151 10.98 3.40 -20.83
C LEU A 151 11.70 2.45 -19.88
N PHE A 152 11.27 2.41 -18.62
CA PHE A 152 11.76 1.47 -17.63
C PHE A 152 10.62 0.55 -17.20
N GLN A 153 10.86 -0.76 -17.22
CA GLN A 153 9.91 -1.76 -16.76
C GLN A 153 10.57 -2.72 -15.79
N ARG A 154 9.87 -3.01 -14.69
CA ARG A 154 10.24 -3.98 -13.67
C ARG A 154 9.03 -4.86 -13.36
N GLY A 155 8.95 -6.03 -14.00
CA GLY A 155 7.76 -6.88 -14.02
C GLY A 155 6.52 -6.11 -14.52
N ASP A 156 5.41 -6.18 -13.76
CA ASP A 156 4.16 -5.45 -14.05
C ASP A 156 4.26 -3.92 -13.92
N THR A 157 5.36 -3.38 -13.36
CA THR A 157 5.50 -1.93 -13.14
C THR A 157 6.25 -1.31 -14.32
N GLN A 158 5.63 -0.36 -15.02
CA GLN A 158 6.22 0.33 -16.17
C GLN A 158 6.16 1.85 -15.97
N VAL A 159 7.23 2.56 -16.35
CA VAL A 159 7.33 4.01 -16.30
C VAL A 159 7.91 4.50 -17.63
N LEU A 160 7.23 5.48 -18.24
CA LEU A 160 7.74 6.23 -19.38
C LEU A 160 8.14 7.64 -18.90
N SER A 161 9.43 7.92 -18.94
CA SER A 161 9.99 9.23 -18.60
C SER A 161 10.30 10.01 -19.86
N ILE A 162 9.96 11.30 -19.85
CA ILE A 162 10.23 12.25 -20.93
C ILE A 162 11.01 13.42 -20.34
N VAL A 163 12.12 13.79 -20.98
CA VAL A 163 12.86 15.00 -20.63
C VAL A 163 12.60 16.09 -21.66
N THR A 164 12.39 17.31 -21.15
CA THR A 164 12.26 18.53 -21.94
C THR A 164 13.27 19.55 -21.46
N LEU A 165 14.02 20.15 -22.39
CA LEU A 165 14.95 21.23 -22.11
C LEU A 165 14.27 22.56 -22.47
N GLY A 166 14.27 23.49 -21.52
CA GLY A 166 13.76 24.85 -21.69
C GLY A 166 14.87 25.88 -21.60
N SER A 167 14.55 27.11 -21.95
CA SER A 167 15.42 28.26 -21.73
C SER A 167 15.55 28.58 -20.22
N PRO A 168 16.55 29.36 -19.79
CA PRO A 168 16.65 29.80 -18.40
C PRO A 168 15.44 30.60 -17.90
N GLY A 169 14.61 31.15 -18.80
CA GLY A 169 13.37 31.85 -18.44
C GLY A 169 12.20 30.93 -18.12
N ASP A 170 12.27 29.64 -18.48
CA ASP A 170 11.22 28.65 -18.24
C ASP A 170 11.29 28.02 -16.84
N VAL A 171 12.07 28.62 -15.93
CA VAL A 171 12.13 28.20 -14.53
C VAL A 171 10.77 28.43 -13.85
N GLN A 172 10.40 27.53 -12.96
CA GLN A 172 9.17 27.69 -12.19
C GLN A 172 9.38 28.72 -11.09
N THR A 173 8.57 29.78 -11.06
CA THR A 173 8.53 30.71 -9.93
C THR A 173 7.78 30.08 -8.76
N LEU A 174 8.35 30.18 -7.56
CA LEU A 174 7.76 29.72 -6.31
C LEU A 174 7.42 30.94 -5.46
N ASP A 175 6.16 31.02 -5.04
CA ASP A 175 5.63 32.02 -4.13
C ASP A 175 4.75 31.30 -3.10
N THR A 176 5.38 30.83 -2.03
CA THR A 176 4.74 30.05 -0.96
C THR A 176 5.07 30.64 0.40
N MET A 177 4.38 30.19 1.46
CA MET A 177 4.60 30.70 2.82
C MET A 177 6.03 30.48 3.36
N GLU A 178 6.71 29.43 2.91
CA GLU A 178 8.04 29.04 3.40
C GLU A 178 9.15 29.31 2.39
N GLU A 179 8.83 29.26 1.09
CA GLU A 179 9.80 29.39 0.01
C GLU A 179 9.35 30.46 -1.01
N GLU A 180 10.25 31.40 -1.30
CA GLU A 180 10.15 32.38 -2.38
C GLU A 180 11.39 32.25 -3.28
N GLY A 181 11.19 32.11 -4.61
CA GLY A 181 12.32 31.99 -5.53
C GLY A 181 11.99 31.30 -6.85
N THR A 182 12.97 30.57 -7.40
CA THR A 182 12.81 29.86 -8.68
C THR A 182 13.32 28.42 -8.59
N LYS A 183 12.67 27.51 -9.34
CA LYS A 183 13.00 26.09 -9.42
C LYS A 183 13.36 25.73 -10.87
N ARG A 184 14.62 25.33 -11.08
CA ARG A 184 15.15 24.97 -12.40
C ARG A 184 14.78 23.55 -12.84
N TYR A 185 14.73 22.61 -11.90
CA TYR A 185 14.40 21.22 -12.17
C TYR A 185 12.96 20.94 -11.78
N MET A 186 12.15 20.55 -12.75
CA MET A 186 10.75 20.20 -12.57
C MET A 186 10.57 18.70 -12.84
N HIS A 187 9.98 18.00 -11.89
CA HIS A 187 9.60 16.60 -12.04
C HIS A 187 8.09 16.48 -11.84
N HIS A 188 7.41 15.95 -12.86
CA HIS A 188 5.98 15.72 -12.84
C HIS A 188 5.73 14.23 -12.94
N TYR A 189 5.11 13.69 -11.90
CA TYR A 189 4.66 12.31 -11.86
C TYR A 189 3.17 12.26 -12.13
N SER A 190 2.78 11.42 -13.09
CA SER A 190 1.39 11.22 -13.48
C SER A 190 1.08 9.73 -13.44
N ASP A 191 0.06 9.35 -12.68
CA ASP A 191 -0.61 8.07 -12.77
C ASP A 191 -2.07 8.28 -13.21
N THR A 192 -2.58 7.37 -14.04
CA THR A 192 -3.97 7.39 -14.50
C THR A 192 -4.67 6.11 -14.05
N PRO A 193 -6.01 6.07 -13.95
CA PRO A 193 -6.71 4.84 -13.56
C PRO A 193 -6.34 3.62 -14.42
N ALA A 194 -6.03 3.86 -15.71
CA ALA A 194 -5.59 2.82 -16.63
C ALA A 194 -4.28 2.13 -16.23
N THR A 195 -3.37 2.80 -15.52
CA THR A 195 -2.11 2.17 -15.05
C THR A 195 -2.35 1.09 -14.01
N TYR A 196 -3.50 1.12 -13.34
CA TYR A 196 -3.92 0.11 -12.37
C TYR A 196 -4.97 -0.87 -12.92
N GLY A 197 -5.42 -0.67 -14.17
CA GLY A 197 -6.50 -1.45 -14.79
C GLY A 197 -7.89 -1.07 -14.29
N GLU A 198 -8.07 0.15 -13.77
CA GLU A 198 -9.33 0.63 -13.21
C GLU A 198 -9.91 1.77 -14.06
N THR A 199 -11.22 1.99 -13.96
CA THR A 199 -11.89 3.15 -14.57
C THR A 199 -11.97 4.30 -13.57
N GLY A 200 -11.73 5.53 -14.01
CA GLY A 200 -11.89 6.70 -13.15
C GLY A 200 -11.78 8.02 -13.93
N PRO A 201 -12.21 9.14 -13.33
CA PRO A 201 -12.12 10.44 -13.97
C PRO A 201 -10.67 10.92 -14.04
N LEU A 202 -10.28 11.48 -15.18
CA LEU A 202 -8.98 12.16 -15.35
C LEU A 202 -9.10 13.59 -14.80
N ARG A 203 -8.94 13.71 -13.47
CA ARG A 203 -8.72 14.99 -12.78
C ARG A 203 -7.21 15.10 -12.53
N GLY A 204 -6.67 16.31 -12.43
CA GLY A 204 -5.23 16.57 -12.26
C GLY A 204 -4.56 15.77 -11.14
N PRO A 205 -3.23 15.91 -10.96
CA PRO A 205 -2.47 15.04 -10.07
C PRO A 205 -3.02 15.06 -8.64
N GLY A 206 -3.34 13.88 -8.11
CA GLY A 206 -3.73 13.73 -6.70
C GLY A 206 -2.52 13.87 -5.77
N ASN A 207 -2.77 14.00 -4.46
CA ASN A 207 -1.71 14.16 -3.45
C ASN A 207 -0.65 13.03 -3.50
N ARG A 208 -1.07 11.80 -3.83
CA ARG A 208 -0.15 10.68 -4.01
C ARG A 208 0.79 10.87 -5.19
N ALA A 209 0.26 11.33 -6.33
CA ALA A 209 1.06 11.60 -7.52
C ALA A 209 2.08 12.72 -7.24
N ILE A 210 1.64 13.79 -6.56
CA ILE A 210 2.51 14.89 -6.12
C ILE A 210 3.61 14.38 -5.19
N GLY A 211 3.26 13.58 -4.17
CA GLY A 211 4.23 13.01 -3.24
C GLY A 211 5.24 12.07 -3.90
N HIS A 212 4.79 11.19 -4.82
CA HIS A 212 5.69 10.36 -5.61
C HIS A 212 6.60 11.19 -6.52
N GLY A 213 6.07 12.27 -7.12
CA GLY A 213 6.84 13.19 -7.94
C GLY A 213 7.91 13.96 -7.15
N ALA A 214 7.64 14.29 -5.89
CA ALA A 214 8.62 14.93 -5.01
C ALA A 214 9.70 13.96 -4.50
N LEU A 215 9.38 12.66 -4.39
CA LEU A 215 10.31 11.63 -3.92
C LEU A 215 11.30 11.17 -5.00
N ALA A 216 10.86 11.12 -6.26
CA ALA A 216 11.63 10.66 -7.41
C ALA A 216 12.58 11.75 -7.95
#